data_AF-A0A395NFX0-F1
#
_entry.id   AF-A0A395NFX0-F1
#
_cell.length_a   1.000
_cell.length_b   1.000
_cell.length_c   1.000
_cell.angle_alpha   90.00
_cell.angle_beta   90.00
_cell.angle_gamma   90.00
#
_symmetry.space_group_name_H-M   'P 1'
#
loop_
_entity.id
_entity.type
_entity.pdbx_description
1 polymer ?
#
loop_
_entity_poly.entity_id
_entity_poly.type
_entity_poly.pdbx_seq_one_letter_code
_entity_poly.pdbx_strand_id
1 'polypeptide(L)'
;MSPSVVANEGEATANTPRLVIEFPPIATADDLAEISAITSLVNLVYVEAEAGIWNNGFLRTSDAEVANFIRKGQLALAYIASPPPPSEGKGALQKGQLVGCVYVKKISDSMCTLGMLALDKTYQGLGLGREIFKFVEVYCLSLGCDTLGLDILMPTTYAHPLKTRMQAWYERLGFKLVKLGDFAEEYPALAPLLSGPVVDRFFEKKLR
;
A
#
# COMPACT_ATOMS: atom_id res chain seq x y z
N MET A 1 31.10 -45.37 -0.88
CA MET A 1 29.78 -44.71 -0.88
C MET A 1 29.55 -44.11 0.49
N SER A 2 29.74 -42.80 0.60
CA SER A 2 29.31 -41.96 1.73
C SER A 2 29.06 -40.57 1.14
N PRO A 3 27.85 -40.00 1.23
CA PRO A 3 27.63 -38.62 0.80
C PRO A 3 27.96 -37.69 1.96
N SER A 4 28.95 -36.82 1.77
CA SER A 4 29.17 -35.67 2.63
C SER A 4 28.10 -34.62 2.33
N VAL A 5 27.32 -34.30 3.35
CA VAL A 5 26.29 -33.27 3.35
C VAL A 5 26.97 -31.91 3.20
N VAL A 6 26.72 -31.23 2.08
CA VAL A 6 27.05 -29.81 1.92
C VAL A 6 25.94 -29.02 2.61
N ALA A 7 26.31 -28.28 3.65
CA ALA A 7 25.46 -27.29 4.27
C ALA A 7 25.17 -26.19 3.23
N ASN A 8 23.89 -26.02 2.90
CA ASN A 8 23.44 -24.89 2.09
C ASN A 8 23.03 -23.79 3.07
N GLU A 9 23.99 -22.97 3.48
CA GLU A 9 23.71 -21.68 4.09
C GLU A 9 23.01 -20.83 3.03
N GLY A 10 21.74 -20.51 3.28
CA GLY A 10 20.93 -19.68 2.39
C GLY A 10 21.52 -18.29 2.26
N GLU A 11 22.27 -18.11 1.18
CA GLU A 11 22.76 -16.83 0.68
C GLU A 11 21.54 -15.91 0.48
N ALA A 12 21.36 -14.93 1.36
CA ALA A 12 20.39 -13.86 1.14
C ALA A 12 20.81 -13.10 -0.12
N THR A 13 20.08 -13.30 -1.22
CA THR A 13 20.42 -12.74 -2.53
C THR A 13 20.55 -11.22 -2.45
N ALA A 14 21.76 -10.71 -2.68
CA ALA A 14 22.14 -9.29 -2.61
C ALA A 14 21.49 -8.38 -3.69
N ASN A 15 20.44 -8.83 -4.38
CA ASN A 15 19.92 -8.18 -5.60
C ASN A 15 18.43 -7.83 -5.55
N THR A 16 17.76 -7.98 -4.40
CA THR A 16 16.37 -7.50 -4.25
C THR A 16 16.39 -6.00 -3.95
N PRO A 17 15.69 -5.16 -4.74
CA PRO A 17 15.57 -3.74 -4.42
C PRO A 17 15.02 -3.56 -3.00
N ARG A 18 15.41 -2.47 -2.34
CA ARG A 18 14.94 -2.12 -1.00
C ARG A 18 14.19 -0.81 -1.06
N LEU A 19 13.27 -0.60 -0.12
CA LEU A 19 12.54 0.67 -0.02
C LEU A 19 13.09 1.56 1.08
N VAL A 20 13.15 2.86 0.80
CA VAL A 20 13.11 3.91 1.81
C VAL A 20 11.65 4.37 1.90
N ILE A 21 11.05 4.21 3.07
CA ILE A 21 9.63 4.52 3.30
C ILE A 21 9.53 5.54 4.43
N GLU A 22 8.78 6.61 4.19
CA GLU A 22 8.55 7.64 5.19
C GLU A 22 7.23 8.37 4.99
N PHE A 23 6.77 9.04 6.04
CA PHE A 23 5.80 10.12 5.91
C PHE A 23 6.57 11.39 5.52
N PRO A 24 6.29 12.00 4.36
CA PRO A 24 7.01 13.18 3.91
C PRO A 24 6.70 14.39 4.80
N PRO A 25 7.55 15.42 4.83
CA PRO A 25 7.25 16.68 5.50
C PRO A 25 5.96 17.32 4.99
N ILE A 26 5.24 18.03 5.86
CA ILE A 26 3.98 18.71 5.49
C ILE A 26 4.16 19.67 4.30
N ALA A 27 5.34 20.30 4.18
CA ALA A 27 5.67 21.21 3.08
C ALA A 27 5.65 20.55 1.69
N THR A 28 5.81 19.22 1.61
CA THR A 28 5.64 18.47 0.34
C THR A 28 4.22 18.64 -0.22
N ALA A 29 3.22 18.93 0.62
CA ALA A 29 1.85 19.17 0.15
C ALA A 29 1.69 20.43 -0.72
N ASP A 30 2.70 21.29 -0.76
CA ASP A 30 2.73 22.52 -1.56
C ASP A 30 3.66 22.38 -2.79
N ASP A 31 4.38 21.26 -2.94
CA ASP A 31 5.15 20.93 -4.14
C ASP A 31 4.22 20.29 -5.20
N LEU A 32 3.78 21.11 -6.15
CA LEU A 32 2.85 20.66 -7.20
C LEU A 32 3.43 19.54 -8.08
N ALA A 33 4.75 19.51 -8.29
CA ALA A 33 5.37 18.49 -9.13
C ALA A 33 5.41 17.15 -8.41
N GLU A 34 5.78 17.14 -7.13
CA GLU A 34 5.80 15.92 -6.32
C GLU A 34 4.38 15.38 -6.10
N ILE A 35 3.40 16.26 -5.81
CA ILE A 35 1.99 15.88 -5.69
C ILE A 35 1.47 15.24 -6.99
N SER A 36 1.72 15.87 -8.14
CA SER A 36 1.26 15.36 -9.42
C SER A 36 1.89 14.00 -9.76
N ALA A 37 3.16 13.79 -9.40
CA ALA A 37 3.85 12.50 -9.58
C ALA A 37 3.21 11.39 -8.72
N ILE A 38 2.88 11.68 -7.46
CA ILE A 38 2.21 10.74 -6.56
C ILE A 38 0.81 10.39 -7.08
N THR A 39 0.01 11.40 -7.44
CA THR A 39 -1.33 11.20 -8.00
C THR A 39 -1.30 10.34 -9.25
N SER A 40 -0.37 10.63 -10.17
CA SER A 40 -0.21 9.89 -11.42
C SER A 40 0.15 8.43 -11.17
N LEU A 41 1.08 8.17 -10.24
CA LEU A 41 1.44 6.82 -9.83
C LEU A 41 0.25 6.04 -9.27
N VAL A 42 -0.50 6.64 -8.32
CA VAL A 42 -1.67 6.00 -7.70
C VAL A 42 -2.72 5.66 -8.75
N ASN A 43 -3.09 6.64 -9.57
CA ASN A 43 -4.12 6.46 -10.58
C ASN A 43 -3.72 5.44 -11.64
N LEU A 44 -2.45 5.42 -12.07
CA LEU A 44 -1.94 4.40 -12.99
C LEU A 44 -2.10 2.98 -12.43
N VAL A 45 -1.71 2.78 -11.17
CA VAL A 45 -1.82 1.47 -10.50
C VAL A 45 -3.30 1.06 -10.35
N TYR A 46 -4.17 1.98 -9.95
CA TYR A 46 -5.57 1.66 -9.64
C TYR A 46 -6.45 1.49 -10.88
N VAL A 47 -6.18 2.21 -11.98
CA VAL A 47 -6.89 2.01 -13.26
C VAL A 47 -6.75 0.56 -13.74
N GLU A 48 -5.55 -0.03 -13.64
CA GLU A 48 -5.36 -1.44 -13.96
C GLU A 48 -5.93 -2.36 -12.87
N ALA A 49 -5.71 -2.01 -11.59
CA ALA A 49 -6.05 -2.89 -10.49
C ALA A 49 -7.55 -3.06 -10.24
N GLU A 50 -8.35 -2.10 -10.69
CA GLU A 50 -9.81 -2.06 -10.50
C GLU A 50 -10.57 -2.05 -11.83
N ALA A 51 -9.90 -2.47 -12.91
CA ALA A 51 -10.49 -2.57 -14.23
C ALA A 51 -11.77 -3.40 -14.22
N GLY A 52 -12.88 -2.79 -14.65
CA GLY A 52 -14.20 -3.43 -14.67
C GLY A 52 -15.00 -3.30 -13.38
N ILE A 53 -14.48 -2.71 -12.31
CA ILE A 53 -15.25 -2.35 -11.10
C ILE A 53 -15.91 -0.97 -11.26
N TRP A 54 -15.21 -0.05 -11.89
CA TRP A 54 -15.65 1.32 -12.13
C TRP A 54 -16.04 1.54 -13.59
N ASN A 55 -16.94 2.49 -13.81
CA ASN A 55 -17.21 3.04 -15.14
C ASN A 55 -16.00 3.83 -15.66
N ASN A 56 -15.94 4.01 -16.98
CA ASN A 56 -14.81 4.67 -17.64
C ASN A 56 -14.55 6.08 -17.06
N GLY A 57 -13.29 6.37 -16.77
CA GLY A 57 -12.84 7.70 -16.34
C GLY A 57 -12.78 7.90 -14.83
N PHE A 58 -13.13 6.91 -14.01
CA PHE A 58 -12.88 6.99 -12.56
C PHE A 58 -11.38 7.03 -12.27
N LEU A 59 -10.98 8.01 -11.46
CA LEU A 59 -9.64 8.12 -10.90
C LEU A 59 -9.71 7.90 -9.40
N ARG A 60 -8.74 7.15 -8.86
CA ARG A 60 -8.74 6.74 -7.46
C ARG A 60 -8.54 7.90 -6.50
N THR A 61 -7.78 8.90 -6.93
CA THR A 61 -7.37 10.06 -6.14
C THR A 61 -7.15 11.28 -7.03
N SER A 62 -6.98 12.44 -6.41
CA SER A 62 -6.64 13.72 -7.04
C SER A 62 -5.47 14.39 -6.33
N ASP A 63 -4.83 15.35 -6.99
CA ASP A 63 -3.75 16.16 -6.39
C ASP A 63 -4.18 16.82 -5.07
N ALA A 64 -5.41 17.35 -5.02
CA ALA A 64 -5.96 17.96 -3.82
C ALA A 64 -6.10 16.95 -2.66
N GLU A 65 -6.50 15.72 -2.98
CA GLU A 65 -6.67 14.66 -1.99
C GLU A 65 -5.32 14.14 -1.49
N VAL A 66 -4.36 13.91 -2.40
CA VAL A 66 -2.98 13.54 -2.05
C VAL A 66 -2.34 14.61 -1.16
N ALA A 67 -2.43 15.88 -1.53
CA ALA A 67 -1.89 16.98 -0.73
C ALA A 67 -2.54 17.03 0.66
N ASN A 68 -3.85 16.79 0.76
CA ASN A 68 -4.56 16.71 2.04
C ASN A 68 -4.09 15.53 2.90
N PHE A 69 -3.84 14.35 2.32
CA PHE A 69 -3.28 13.23 3.08
C PHE A 69 -1.88 13.51 3.60
N ILE A 70 -1.03 14.17 2.82
CA ILE A 70 0.31 14.58 3.27
C ILE A 70 0.21 15.62 4.40
N ARG A 71 -0.64 16.64 4.27
CA ARG A 71 -0.83 17.63 5.36
C ARG A 71 -1.28 17.00 6.67
N LYS A 72 -2.03 15.90 6.59
CA LYS A 72 -2.49 15.14 7.77
C LYS A 72 -1.50 14.10 8.28
N GLY A 73 -0.34 13.93 7.62
CA GLY A 73 0.62 12.87 7.95
C GLY A 73 0.05 11.46 7.76
N GLN A 74 -0.83 11.29 6.77
CA GLN A 74 -1.57 10.05 6.53
C GLN A 74 -1.10 9.30 5.28
N LEU A 75 -0.21 9.86 4.46
CA LEU A 75 0.33 9.20 3.28
C LEU A 75 1.82 8.97 3.46
N ALA A 76 2.24 7.71 3.51
CA ALA A 76 3.65 7.35 3.44
C ALA A 76 4.05 7.10 1.99
N LEU A 77 5.24 7.56 1.61
CA LEU A 77 5.82 7.41 0.28
C LEU A 77 6.95 6.38 0.32
N ALA A 78 7.05 5.58 -0.74
CA ALA A 78 8.05 4.54 -0.89
C ALA A 78 8.95 4.83 -2.10
N TYR A 79 10.25 4.92 -1.84
CA TYR A 79 11.28 5.19 -2.83
C TYR A 79 12.21 3.98 -2.95
N ILE A 80 12.74 3.71 -4.13
CA ILE A 80 13.85 2.77 -4.27
C ILE A 80 15.05 3.31 -3.52
N ALA A 81 15.64 2.47 -2.69
CA ALA A 81 16.85 2.80 -1.98
C ALA A 81 18.03 2.91 -2.95
N SER A 82 18.68 4.06 -2.97
CA SER A 82 19.94 4.27 -3.67
C SER A 82 21.10 4.18 -2.68
N PRO A 83 22.23 3.56 -3.05
CA PRO A 83 23.43 3.63 -2.23
C PRO A 83 23.87 5.09 -2.05
N PRO A 84 24.42 5.46 -0.88
CA PRO A 84 24.93 6.81 -0.68
C PRO A 84 26.08 7.09 -1.69
N PRO A 85 26.26 8.35 -2.11
CA PRO A 85 27.39 8.70 -2.96
C PRO A 85 28.71 8.36 -2.25
N PRO A 86 29.77 8.01 -3.00
CA PRO A 86 31.06 7.59 -2.43
C PRO A 86 31.68 8.60 -1.44
N SER A 87 31.29 9.87 -1.56
CA SER A 87 31.73 10.99 -0.73
C SER A 87 31.15 11.02 0.69
N GLU A 88 30.08 10.28 1.00
CA GLU A 88 29.38 10.35 2.31
C GLU A 88 29.65 9.15 3.24
N GLY A 89 30.62 8.28 2.91
CA GLY A 89 30.96 7.11 3.72
C GLY A 89 29.85 6.06 3.78
N LYS A 90 29.84 5.19 4.80
CA LYS A 90 28.73 4.26 5.08
C LYS A 90 27.53 5.05 5.65
N GLY A 91 26.90 5.86 4.80
CA GLY A 91 25.72 6.66 5.12
C GLY A 91 24.40 5.88 5.01
N ALA A 92 23.31 6.50 5.45
CA ALA A 92 21.96 5.97 5.27
C ALA A 92 21.61 5.87 3.77
N LEU A 93 20.74 4.91 3.42
CA LEU A 93 20.21 4.77 2.06
C LEU A 93 19.50 6.07 1.64
N GLN A 94 19.77 6.54 0.42
CA GLN A 94 19.12 7.73 -0.12
C GLN A 94 17.84 7.37 -0.86
N LYS A 95 16.91 8.33 -0.94
CA LYS A 95 15.69 8.20 -1.76
C LYS A 95 16.07 8.29 -3.23
N GLY A 96 15.87 7.21 -3.96
CA GLY A 96 15.88 7.19 -5.41
C GLY A 96 14.49 7.52 -5.97
N GLN A 97 14.07 6.74 -6.96
CA GLN A 97 12.78 6.92 -7.62
C GLN A 97 11.61 6.60 -6.69
N LEU A 98 10.56 7.45 -6.71
CA LEU A 98 9.26 7.17 -6.10
C LEU A 98 8.61 5.98 -6.83
N VAL A 99 8.29 4.92 -6.09
CA VAL A 99 7.71 3.69 -6.66
C VAL A 99 6.43 3.26 -5.98
N GLY A 100 6.05 3.85 -4.85
CA GLY A 100 4.80 3.50 -4.20
C GLY A 100 4.36 4.47 -3.12
N CYS A 101 3.18 4.22 -2.58
CA CYS A 101 2.66 4.90 -1.40
C CYS A 101 1.70 3.98 -0.64
N VAL A 102 1.40 4.37 0.60
CA VAL A 102 0.34 3.77 1.41
C VAL A 102 -0.33 4.82 2.26
N TYR A 103 -1.66 4.83 2.24
CA TYR A 103 -2.46 5.67 3.13
C TYR A 103 -2.71 4.94 4.45
N VAL A 104 -2.47 5.61 5.57
CA VAL A 104 -2.66 5.07 6.92
C VAL A 104 -3.37 6.11 7.78
N LYS A 105 -4.46 5.70 8.44
CA LYS A 105 -5.24 6.57 9.32
C LYS A 105 -5.52 5.87 10.64
N LYS A 106 -5.22 6.54 11.76
CA LYS A 106 -5.73 6.13 13.08
C LYS A 106 -7.23 6.43 13.14
N ILE A 107 -8.05 5.42 13.42
CA ILE A 107 -9.53 5.54 13.45
C ILE A 107 -10.11 5.38 14.86
N SER A 108 -9.33 4.84 15.80
CA SER A 108 -9.66 4.77 17.23
C SER A 108 -8.36 4.72 18.04
N ASP A 109 -8.45 4.68 19.36
CA ASP A 109 -7.28 4.58 20.24
C ASP A 109 -6.44 3.33 19.99
N SER A 110 -7.06 2.23 19.55
CA SER A 110 -6.42 0.93 19.35
C SER A 110 -6.25 0.52 17.89
N MET A 111 -6.80 1.27 16.93
CA MET A 111 -6.90 0.82 15.54
C MET A 111 -6.46 1.87 14.52
N CYS A 112 -5.66 1.41 13.56
CA CYS A 112 -5.39 2.10 12.32
C CYS A 112 -6.03 1.35 11.15
N THR A 113 -6.37 2.07 10.08
CA THR A 113 -6.69 1.49 8.77
C THR A 113 -5.61 1.79 7.76
N LEU A 114 -5.40 0.85 6.85
CA LEU A 114 -4.56 0.98 5.66
C LEU A 114 -5.46 1.04 4.43
N GLY A 115 -5.11 1.91 3.49
CA GLY A 115 -5.73 2.00 2.18
C GLY A 115 -4.72 2.53 1.16
N MET A 116 -5.17 2.69 -0.09
CA MET A 116 -4.37 3.29 -1.16
C MET A 116 -2.94 2.73 -1.26
N LEU A 117 -2.80 1.41 -1.12
CA LEU A 117 -1.51 0.74 -1.28
C LEU A 117 -1.19 0.63 -2.76
N ALA A 118 -0.43 1.60 -3.26
CA ALA A 118 0.02 1.65 -4.64
C ALA A 118 1.51 1.31 -4.71
N LEU A 119 1.86 0.42 -5.64
CA LEU A 119 3.25 0.11 -5.98
C LEU A 119 3.33 -0.02 -7.49
N ASP A 120 4.28 0.67 -8.10
CA ASP A 120 4.54 0.61 -9.54
C ASP A 120 4.70 -0.86 -9.98
N LYS A 121 4.04 -1.20 -11.08
CA LYS A 121 3.93 -2.57 -11.59
C LYS A 121 5.29 -3.24 -11.81
N THR A 122 6.30 -2.47 -12.19
CA THR A 122 7.68 -2.93 -12.41
C THR A 122 8.32 -3.48 -11.13
N TYR A 123 7.79 -3.06 -9.98
CA TYR A 123 8.30 -3.39 -8.65
C TYR A 123 7.38 -4.35 -7.87
N GLN A 124 6.26 -4.76 -8.47
CA GLN A 124 5.36 -5.76 -7.89
C GLN A 124 5.94 -7.18 -8.00
N GLY A 125 5.53 -8.07 -7.08
CA GLY A 125 6.03 -9.45 -7.05
C GLY A 125 7.43 -9.63 -6.48
N LEU A 126 8.16 -8.54 -6.20
CA LEU A 126 9.52 -8.55 -5.64
C LEU A 126 9.56 -8.59 -4.11
N GLY A 127 8.41 -8.78 -3.45
CA GLY A 127 8.30 -8.77 -1.99
C GLY A 127 8.21 -7.38 -1.33
N LEU A 128 8.31 -6.29 -2.11
CA LEU A 128 8.31 -4.92 -1.59
C LEU A 128 7.01 -4.51 -0.89
N GLY A 129 5.86 -5.04 -1.32
CA GLY A 129 4.60 -4.83 -0.60
C GLY A 129 4.67 -5.31 0.85
N ARG A 130 5.45 -6.35 1.15
CA ARG A 130 5.67 -6.82 2.53
C ARG A 130 6.56 -5.85 3.31
N GLU A 131 7.51 -5.16 2.68
CA GLU A 131 8.31 -4.12 3.33
C GLU A 131 7.43 -2.93 3.72
N ILE A 132 6.51 -2.50 2.83
CA ILE A 132 5.52 -1.46 3.14
C ILE A 132 4.63 -1.88 4.31
N PHE A 133 4.14 -3.13 4.34
CA PHE A 133 3.34 -3.62 5.46
C PHE A 133 4.10 -3.56 6.79
N LYS A 134 5.35 -4.01 6.82
CA LYS A 134 6.17 -3.95 8.04
C LYS A 134 6.34 -2.52 8.54
N PHE A 135 6.57 -1.56 7.64
CA PHE A 135 6.63 -0.15 7.98
C PHE A 135 5.32 0.33 8.63
N VAL A 136 4.17 -0.01 8.01
CA VAL A 136 2.86 0.38 8.54
C VAL A 136 2.57 -0.27 9.90
N GLU A 137 2.88 -1.55 10.09
CA GLU A 137 2.68 -2.25 11.35
C GLU A 137 3.49 -1.61 12.49
N VAL A 138 4.75 -1.27 12.24
CA VAL A 138 5.61 -0.55 13.20
C VAL A 138 5.04 0.84 13.52
N TYR A 139 4.59 1.57 12.50
CA TYR A 139 3.96 2.88 12.69
C TYR A 139 2.66 2.79 13.51
N CYS A 140 1.81 1.78 13.26
CA CYS A 140 0.59 1.61 14.04
C CYS A 140 0.90 1.30 15.51
N LEU A 141 1.89 0.44 15.77
CA LEU A 141 2.34 0.13 17.13
C LEU A 141 2.93 1.35 17.84
N SER A 142 3.63 2.25 17.14
CA SER A 142 4.17 3.48 17.73
C SER A 142 3.08 4.49 18.11
N LEU A 143 1.92 4.43 17.44
CA LEU A 143 0.72 5.19 17.80
C LEU A 143 -0.09 4.56 18.96
N GLY A 144 0.40 3.47 19.54
CA GLY A 144 -0.28 2.70 20.58
C GLY A 144 -1.39 1.78 20.05
N CYS A 145 -1.57 1.68 18.74
CA CYS A 145 -2.58 0.80 18.14
C CYS A 145 -2.09 -0.65 18.12
N ASP A 146 -2.99 -1.59 18.37
CA ASP A 146 -2.73 -3.03 18.35
C ASP A 146 -3.45 -3.76 17.20
N THR A 147 -4.26 -3.02 16.43
CA THR A 147 -5.07 -3.56 15.36
C THR A 147 -4.85 -2.76 14.08
N LEU A 148 -4.61 -3.45 12.98
CA LEU A 148 -4.57 -2.89 11.64
C LEU A 148 -5.75 -3.41 10.83
N GLY A 149 -6.56 -2.50 10.31
CA GLY A 149 -7.67 -2.80 9.40
C GLY A 149 -7.34 -2.46 7.95
N LEU A 150 -8.05 -3.08 7.03
CA LEU A 150 -8.14 -2.67 5.63
C LEU A 150 -9.48 -3.14 5.04
N ASP A 151 -9.86 -2.57 3.92
CA ASP A 151 -11.03 -2.98 3.16
C ASP A 151 -10.66 -3.36 1.72
N ILE A 152 -11.48 -4.22 1.13
CA ILE A 152 -11.39 -4.60 -0.28
C ILE A 152 -12.76 -4.47 -0.91
N LEU A 153 -12.87 -3.55 -1.87
CA LEU A 153 -14.02 -3.45 -2.76
C LEU A 153 -14.05 -4.64 -3.73
N MET A 154 -15.13 -5.42 -3.69
CA MET A 154 -15.31 -6.63 -4.47
C MET A 154 -16.58 -6.55 -5.33
N PRO A 155 -16.51 -6.77 -6.65
CA PRO A 155 -17.72 -7.00 -7.44
C PRO A 155 -18.42 -8.29 -7.02
N THR A 156 -19.75 -8.30 -7.01
CA THR A 156 -20.54 -9.47 -6.57
C THR A 156 -20.98 -10.37 -7.73
N THR A 157 -20.93 -9.87 -8.97
CA THR A 157 -21.38 -10.59 -10.17
C THR A 157 -20.29 -11.41 -10.85
N TYR A 158 -19.02 -11.23 -10.47
CA TYR A 158 -17.89 -12.00 -10.99
C TYR A 158 -16.72 -12.02 -10.00
N ALA A 159 -15.84 -13.01 -10.14
CA ALA A 159 -14.61 -13.08 -9.36
C ALA A 159 -13.52 -12.23 -10.02
N HIS A 160 -13.24 -11.03 -9.49
CA HIS A 160 -12.18 -10.17 -10.02
C HIS A 160 -10.79 -10.76 -9.72
N PRO A 161 -10.00 -11.19 -10.73
CA PRO A 161 -8.79 -12.00 -10.50
C PRO A 161 -7.75 -11.34 -9.60
N LEU A 162 -7.52 -10.03 -9.75
CA LEU A 162 -6.58 -9.31 -8.90
C LEU A 162 -7.07 -9.22 -7.45
N LYS A 163 -8.33 -8.85 -7.20
CA LYS A 163 -8.90 -8.73 -5.86
C LYS A 163 -8.93 -10.08 -5.14
N THR A 164 -9.23 -11.17 -5.84
CA THR A 164 -9.14 -12.54 -5.30
C THR A 164 -7.71 -12.88 -4.85
N ARG A 165 -6.69 -12.59 -5.69
CA ARG A 165 -5.28 -12.79 -5.31
C ARG A 165 -4.85 -11.90 -4.15
N MET A 166 -5.31 -10.66 -4.13
CA MET A 166 -5.02 -9.67 -3.09
C MET A 166 -5.61 -10.09 -1.74
N GLN A 167 -6.88 -10.51 -1.73
CA GLN A 167 -7.52 -11.06 -0.52
C GLN A 167 -6.72 -12.25 0.02
N ALA A 168 -6.42 -13.24 -0.81
CA ALA A 168 -5.64 -14.41 -0.38
C ALA A 168 -4.25 -14.03 0.15
N TRP A 169 -3.65 -12.95 -0.37
CA TRP A 169 -2.38 -12.43 0.15
C TRP A 169 -2.53 -11.79 1.53
N TYR A 170 -3.57 -10.98 1.75
CA TYR A 170 -3.85 -10.43 3.08
C TYR A 170 -4.16 -11.51 4.12
N GLU A 171 -4.92 -12.53 3.74
CA GLU A 171 -5.19 -13.68 4.61
C GLU A 171 -3.89 -14.38 5.04
N ARG A 172 -2.94 -14.57 4.11
CA ARG A 172 -1.59 -15.10 4.43
C ARG A 172 -0.75 -14.17 5.31
N LEU A 173 -1.05 -12.86 5.32
CA LEU A 173 -0.41 -11.89 6.21
C LEU A 173 -1.04 -11.87 7.61
N GLY A 174 -2.10 -12.66 7.84
CA GLY A 174 -2.79 -12.78 9.13
C GLY A 174 -4.04 -11.93 9.28
N PHE A 175 -4.47 -11.26 8.21
CA PHE A 175 -5.75 -10.54 8.18
C PHE A 175 -6.92 -11.51 8.15
N LYS A 176 -7.99 -11.18 8.87
CA LYS A 176 -9.23 -11.96 8.94
C LYS A 176 -10.39 -11.09 8.53
N LEU A 177 -11.29 -11.63 7.70
CA LEU A 177 -12.55 -10.95 7.36
C LEU A 177 -13.38 -10.79 8.64
N VAL A 178 -13.79 -9.56 8.96
CA VAL A 178 -14.58 -9.25 10.16
C VAL A 178 -15.97 -8.69 9.82
N LYS A 179 -16.12 -8.05 8.67
CA LYS A 179 -17.38 -7.40 8.27
C LYS A 179 -17.52 -7.33 6.75
N LEU A 180 -18.77 -7.43 6.29
CA LEU A 180 -19.18 -6.99 4.96
C LEU A 180 -19.90 -5.65 5.10
N GLY A 181 -19.62 -4.69 4.22
CA GLY A 181 -20.27 -3.39 4.19
C GLY A 181 -20.91 -3.08 2.84
N ASP A 182 -21.87 -2.17 2.88
CA ASP A 182 -22.46 -1.57 1.70
C ASP A 182 -21.64 -0.33 1.29
N PHE A 183 -20.99 -0.43 0.14
CA PHE A 183 -20.19 0.66 -0.41
C PHE A 183 -21.01 1.94 -0.64
N ALA A 184 -22.30 1.81 -0.98
CA ALA A 184 -23.15 2.96 -1.26
C ALA A 184 -23.56 3.73 0.01
N GLU A 185 -23.55 3.09 1.17
CA GLU A 185 -23.77 3.76 2.46
C GLU A 185 -22.55 4.61 2.85
N GLU A 186 -21.34 4.10 2.62
CA GLU A 186 -20.10 4.79 3.00
C GLU A 186 -19.67 5.85 1.98
N TYR A 187 -19.86 5.57 0.69
CA TYR A 187 -19.45 6.43 -0.42
C TYR A 187 -20.61 6.71 -1.40
N PRO A 188 -21.70 7.36 -0.96
CA PRO A 188 -22.89 7.58 -1.78
C PRO A 188 -22.61 8.39 -3.06
N ALA A 189 -21.62 9.29 -3.03
CA ALA A 189 -21.22 10.06 -4.20
C ALA A 189 -20.44 9.24 -5.24
N LEU A 190 -19.80 8.14 -4.83
CA LEU A 190 -19.02 7.27 -5.72
C LEU A 190 -19.84 6.09 -6.24
N ALA A 191 -20.88 5.67 -5.53
CA ALA A 191 -21.73 4.54 -5.93
C ALA A 191 -22.29 4.64 -7.37
N PRO A 192 -22.73 5.81 -7.88
CA PRO A 192 -23.17 5.95 -9.27
C PRO A 192 -22.08 5.68 -10.32
N LEU A 193 -20.80 5.67 -9.92
CA LEU A 193 -19.66 5.43 -10.80
C LEU A 193 -19.29 3.95 -10.91
N LEU A 194 -19.95 3.06 -10.16
CA LEU A 194 -19.71 1.63 -10.23
C LEU A 194 -20.28 1.05 -11.54
N SER A 195 -19.58 0.05 -12.09
CA SER A 195 -20.04 -0.71 -13.27
C SER A 195 -21.11 -1.75 -12.95
N GLY A 196 -21.30 -2.05 -11.67
CA GLY A 196 -22.22 -3.08 -11.18
C GLY A 196 -22.21 -3.18 -9.65
N PRO A 197 -22.95 -4.15 -9.09
CA PRO A 197 -23.04 -4.32 -7.65
C PRO A 197 -21.70 -4.77 -7.05
N VAL A 198 -21.38 -4.20 -5.89
CA VAL A 198 -20.15 -4.45 -5.14
C VAL A 198 -20.45 -4.68 -3.67
N VAL A 199 -19.47 -5.21 -2.94
CA VAL A 199 -19.48 -5.32 -1.48
C VAL A 199 -18.10 -4.93 -0.96
N ASP A 200 -18.06 -4.18 0.13
CA ASP A 200 -16.80 -3.96 0.85
C ASP A 200 -16.56 -5.10 1.83
N ARG A 201 -15.34 -5.64 1.78
CA ARG A 201 -14.88 -6.67 2.70
C ARG A 201 -13.86 -6.06 3.66
N PHE A 202 -14.22 -5.93 4.92
CA PHE A 202 -13.34 -5.38 5.96
C PHE A 202 -12.57 -6.50 6.63
N PHE A 203 -11.26 -6.32 6.71
CA PHE A 203 -10.33 -7.25 7.32
C PHE A 203 -9.57 -6.58 8.46
N GLU A 204 -9.25 -7.37 9.48
CA GLU A 204 -8.43 -6.93 10.60
C GLU A 204 -7.30 -7.92 10.90
N LYS A 205 -6.18 -7.38 11.37
CA LYS A 205 -5.03 -8.12 11.88
C LYS A 205 -4.65 -7.56 13.24
N LYS A 206 -4.48 -8.45 14.23
CA LYS A 206 -3.82 -8.12 15.49
C LYS A 206 -2.31 -8.04 15.29
N LEU A 207 -1.72 -6.96 15.79
CA LEU A 207 -0.28 -6.67 15.72
C LEU A 207 0.48 -7.20 16.95
N ARG A 208 -0.25 -7.63 17.98
CA ARG A 208 0.24 -8.26 19.21
C ARG A 208 -0.55 -9.53 19.50
#